data_AF-A0A1W9RVY5-F1
#
_entry.id   AF-A0A1W9RVY5-F1
#
_cell.length_a   1.000
_cell.length_b   1.000
_cell.length_c   1.000
_cell.angle_alpha   90.00
_cell.angle_beta   90.00
_cell.angle_gamma   90.00
#
_symmetry.space_group_name_H-M   'P 1'
#
loop_
_entity.id
_entity.type
_entity.pdbx_description
1 polymer ?
#
loop_
_entity_poly.entity_id
_entity_poly.type
_entity_poly.pdbx_seq_one_letter_code
_entity_poly.pdbx_strand_id
1 'polypeptide(L)'
;MPVSNGFDGHGKYINHIGKGEADVVVAYVHKLMPIPGVVSSPSDILFACRTHNIPVLFVAARESHNETRAILGEVANLGKIVAPEDLFDEIMKIIQ
;
A
#
# COMPACT_ATOMS: atom_id res chain seq x y z
N MET A 1 -2.44 4.33 -8.13
CA MET A 1 -3.78 3.69 -8.01
C MET A 1 -4.06 3.29 -6.56
N PRO A 2 -5.27 3.51 -5.99
CA PRO A 2 -5.59 3.11 -4.61
C PRO A 2 -5.93 1.62 -4.46
N VAL A 3 -5.38 0.98 -3.42
CA VAL A 3 -5.60 -0.44 -3.10
C VAL A 3 -6.98 -0.68 -2.48
N SER A 4 -7.67 -1.74 -2.93
CA SER A 4 -8.82 -2.31 -2.22
C SER A 4 -8.41 -3.43 -1.28
N ASN A 5 -9.08 -3.49 -0.13
CA ASN A 5 -9.02 -4.62 0.80
C ASN A 5 -10.06 -5.71 0.49
N GLY A 6 -10.89 -5.52 -0.54
CA GLY A 6 -11.95 -6.46 -0.92
C GLY A 6 -13.18 -6.47 0.01
N PHE A 7 -13.24 -5.60 1.02
CA PHE A 7 -14.29 -5.61 2.05
C PHE A 7 -15.15 -4.35 2.08
N ASP A 8 -14.55 -3.17 1.94
CA ASP A 8 -15.30 -1.91 1.93
C ASP A 8 -15.90 -1.57 0.55
N GLY A 9 -15.58 -2.36 -0.48
CA GLY A 9 -16.02 -2.12 -1.87
C GLY A 9 -15.30 -0.96 -2.56
N HIS A 10 -14.22 -0.41 -1.98
CA HIS A 10 -13.49 0.74 -2.51
C HIS A 10 -12.04 0.42 -2.89
N GLY A 11 -11.60 0.87 -4.07
CA GLY A 11 -10.26 0.66 -4.63
C GLY A 11 -10.21 -0.47 -5.67
N LYS A 12 -9.03 -0.78 -6.23
CA LYS A 12 -8.86 -1.98 -7.09
C LYS A 12 -8.22 -3.13 -6.33
N TYR A 13 -8.65 -4.38 -6.61
CA TYR A 13 -7.98 -5.57 -6.12
C TYR A 13 -6.62 -5.70 -6.79
N ILE A 14 -5.57 -5.45 -6.02
CA ILE A 14 -4.25 -5.18 -6.59
C ILE A 14 -3.56 -6.42 -7.14
N ASN A 15 -3.93 -7.63 -6.70
CA ASN A 15 -3.33 -8.86 -7.22
C ASN A 15 -3.70 -9.19 -8.68
N HIS A 16 -4.59 -8.42 -9.31
CA HIS A 16 -4.92 -8.56 -10.74
C HIS A 16 -4.13 -7.60 -11.65
N ILE A 17 -3.26 -6.74 -11.12
CA ILE A 17 -2.48 -5.84 -11.98
C ILE A 17 -1.29 -6.53 -12.61
N GLY A 18 -1.10 -6.28 -13.90
CA GLY A 18 0.07 -6.71 -14.67
C GLY A 18 1.25 -5.73 -14.56
N LYS A 19 2.41 -6.18 -15.04
CA LYS A 19 3.60 -5.32 -15.18
C LYS A 19 3.30 -4.13 -16.11
N GLY A 20 3.56 -2.91 -15.63
CA GLY A 20 3.38 -1.68 -16.41
C GLY A 20 1.96 -1.10 -16.37
N GLU A 21 1.03 -1.70 -15.63
CA GLU A 21 -0.33 -1.16 -15.47
C GLU A 21 -0.44 -0.06 -14.40
N ALA A 22 0.58 0.08 -13.55
CA ALA A 22 0.65 1.13 -12.54
C ALA A 22 2.10 1.53 -12.27
N ASP A 23 2.34 2.84 -12.23
CA ASP A 23 3.63 3.42 -11.85
C ASP A 23 3.81 3.45 -10.33
N VAL A 24 2.71 3.65 -9.58
CA VAL A 24 2.71 3.70 -8.12
C VAL A 24 1.38 3.24 -7.52
N VAL A 25 1.50 2.57 -6.38
CA VAL A 25 0.38 2.04 -5.60
C VAL A 25 0.22 2.84 -4.32
N VAL A 26 -1.00 3.26 -4.02
CA VAL A 26 -1.31 4.02 -2.79
C VAL A 26 -2.11 3.10 -1.87
N ALA A 27 -1.51 2.74 -0.74
CA ALA A 27 -2.09 1.82 0.23
C ALA A 27 -2.32 2.52 1.56
N TYR A 28 -3.58 2.80 1.89
CA TYR A 28 -3.93 3.27 3.22
C TYR A 28 -3.75 2.12 4.21
N VAL A 29 -3.06 2.37 5.32
CA VAL A 29 -2.67 1.29 6.26
C VAL A 29 -3.89 0.53 6.80
N HIS A 30 -4.99 1.22 7.09
CA HIS A 30 -6.23 0.59 7.54
C HIS A 30 -6.87 -0.36 6.50
N LYS A 31 -6.45 -0.30 5.21
CA LYS A 31 -6.86 -1.25 4.15
C LYS A 31 -5.92 -2.46 4.03
N LEU A 32 -4.78 -2.45 4.72
CA LEU A 32 -3.84 -3.58 4.74
C LEU A 32 -4.00 -4.45 5.99
N MET A 33 -4.83 -4.02 6.93
CA MET A 33 -5.07 -4.76 8.16
C MET A 33 -5.91 -6.02 7.89
N PRO A 34 -5.50 -7.19 8.42
CA PRO A 34 -6.30 -8.40 8.32
C PRO A 34 -7.67 -8.19 8.96
N ILE A 35 -8.73 -8.62 8.28
CA ILE A 35 -10.06 -8.66 8.87
C ILE A 35 -10.09 -9.81 9.88
N PRO A 36 -10.61 -9.60 11.12
CA PRO A 36 -10.73 -10.68 12.09
C PRO A 36 -11.44 -11.91 11.48
N GLY A 37 -10.77 -13.06 11.48
CA GLY A 37 -11.27 -14.30 10.88
C GLY A 37 -10.78 -14.60 9.46
N VAL A 38 -10.09 -13.67 8.79
CA VAL A 38 -9.44 -13.87 7.49
C VAL A 38 -7.92 -13.96 7.68
N VAL A 39 -7.33 -15.10 7.33
CA VAL A 39 -5.86 -15.28 7.35
C VAL A 39 -5.28 -14.69 6.06
N SER A 40 -5.13 -13.37 6.01
CA SER A 40 -4.42 -12.68 4.94
C SER A 40 -3.40 -11.74 5.56
N SER A 41 -2.12 -11.93 5.24
CA SER A 41 -1.07 -11.00 5.65
C SER A 41 -1.03 -9.79 4.70
N PRO A 42 -0.52 -8.63 5.14
CA PRO A 42 -0.27 -7.50 4.24
C PRO A 42 0.63 -7.87 3.05
N SER A 43 1.51 -8.87 3.20
CA SER A 43 2.35 -9.38 2.12
C SER A 43 1.55 -10.11 1.04
N ASP A 44 0.46 -10.79 1.40
CA ASP A 44 -0.42 -11.49 0.45
C ASP A 44 -1.21 -10.48 -0.39
N ILE A 45 -1.63 -9.37 0.23
CA ILE A 45 -2.32 -8.27 -0.45
C ILE A 45 -1.39 -7.59 -1.45
N LEU A 46 -0.10 -7.43 -1.12
CA LEU A 46 0.87 -6.70 -1.95
C LEU A 46 1.75 -7.60 -2.82
N PHE A 47 1.36 -8.86 -3.02
CA PHE A 47 2.13 -9.84 -3.80
C PHE A 47 2.44 -9.34 -5.23
N ALA A 48 1.47 -8.76 -5.93
CA ALA A 48 1.69 -8.20 -7.27
C ALA A 48 2.66 -7.02 -7.26
N CYS A 49 2.63 -6.17 -6.23
CA CYS A 49 3.57 -5.04 -6.10
C CYS A 49 5.00 -5.54 -5.94
N ARG A 50 5.21 -6.55 -5.09
CA ARG A 50 6.50 -7.19 -4.91
C ARG A 50 6.97 -7.90 -6.20
N THR A 51 6.08 -8.63 -6.86
CA THR A 51 6.41 -9.41 -8.07
C THR A 51 6.78 -8.52 -9.25
N HIS A 52 6.12 -7.37 -9.39
CA HIS A 52 6.34 -6.44 -10.50
C HIS A 52 7.24 -5.25 -10.15
N ASN A 53 7.82 -5.23 -8.94
CA ASN A 53 8.61 -4.10 -8.42
C ASN A 53 7.88 -2.75 -8.52
N ILE A 54 6.58 -2.75 -8.25
CA ILE A 54 5.76 -1.55 -8.25
C ILE A 54 5.91 -0.87 -6.88
N PRO A 55 6.35 0.40 -6.82
CA PRO A 55 6.54 1.09 -5.55
C PRO A 55 5.21 1.32 -4.84
N VAL A 56 5.22 1.16 -3.52
CA VAL A 56 4.04 1.35 -2.66
C VAL A 56 4.22 2.58 -1.77
N LEU A 57 3.22 3.46 -1.76
CA LEU A 57 3.10 4.55 -0.79
C LEU A 57 2.09 4.15 0.27
N PHE A 58 2.57 3.92 1.49
CA PHE A 58 1.76 3.59 2.66
C PHE A 58 1.28 4.88 3.32
N VAL A 59 -0.02 5.14 3.28
CA VAL A 59 -0.59 6.40 3.79
C VAL A 59 -0.99 6.25 5.25
N ALA A 60 -0.36 7.04 6.11
CA ALA A 60 -0.61 7.12 7.55
C ALA A 60 -0.36 8.53 8.08
N ALA A 61 -1.08 8.94 9.13
CA ALA A 61 -0.80 10.20 9.82
C ALA A 61 0.66 10.27 10.28
N ARG A 62 1.27 11.48 10.22
CA ARG A 62 2.71 11.68 10.47
C ARG A 62 3.12 11.17 11.86
N GLU A 63 2.26 11.34 12.84
CA GLU A 63 2.44 10.91 14.22
C GLU A 63 2.47 9.37 14.34
N SER A 64 1.80 8.68 13.42
CA SER A 64 1.64 7.21 13.42
C SER A 64 2.65 6.49 12.51
N HIS A 65 3.65 7.17 11.92
CA HIS A 65 4.61 6.53 11.00
C HIS A 65 5.41 5.40 11.65
N ASN A 66 5.84 5.57 12.90
CA ASN A 66 6.60 4.56 13.63
C ASN A 66 5.74 3.33 13.95
N GLU A 67 4.51 3.54 14.41
CA GLU A 67 3.54 2.48 14.68
C GLU A 67 3.16 1.73 13.40
N THR A 68 2.91 2.49 12.32
CA THR A 68 2.65 1.94 10.99
C THR A 68 3.78 1.04 10.52
N ARG A 69 5.04 1.47 10.69
CA ARG A 69 6.20 0.65 10.34
C ARG A 69 6.24 -0.65 11.13
N ALA A 70 5.94 -0.59 12.44
CA ALA A 70 5.90 -1.78 13.28
C ALA A 70 4.81 -2.77 12.84
N ILE A 71 3.63 -2.27 12.46
CA ILE A 71 2.51 -3.08 11.96
C ILE A 71 2.84 -3.72 10.61
N LEU A 72 3.42 -2.95 9.69
CA LEU A 72 3.77 -3.44 8.34
C LEU A 72 4.95 -4.42 8.36
N GLY A 73 5.84 -4.33 9.35
CA GLY A 73 7.03 -5.18 9.43
C GLY A 73 7.87 -5.11 8.15
N GLU A 74 8.28 -6.26 7.62
CA GLU A 74 9.07 -6.38 6.39
C GLU A 74 8.36 -5.79 5.15
N VAL A 75 7.03 -5.71 5.16
CA VAL A 75 6.26 -5.15 4.03
C VAL A 75 6.52 -3.66 3.87
N ALA A 76 6.91 -2.96 4.95
CA ALA A 76 7.32 -1.56 4.87
C ALA A 76 8.53 -1.34 3.94
N ASN A 77 9.32 -2.38 3.65
CA ASN A 77 10.48 -2.31 2.78
C ASN A 77 10.11 -2.30 1.28
N LEU A 78 8.85 -2.60 0.93
CA LEU A 78 8.35 -2.50 -0.45
C LEU A 78 8.11 -1.05 -0.90
N GLY A 79 8.23 -0.08 0.00
CA GLY A 79 7.86 1.28 -0.32
C GLY A 79 8.10 2.29 0.80
N LYS A 80 7.35 3.38 0.77
CA LYS A 80 7.54 4.53 1.67
C LYS A 80 6.27 4.83 2.45
N ILE A 81 6.41 5.11 3.75
CA ILE A 81 5.30 5.61 4.57
C ILE A 81 5.25 7.13 4.40
N VAL A 82 4.07 7.66 4.09
CA VAL A 82 3.84 9.07 3.76
C VAL A 82 2.62 9.60 4.49
N ALA A 83 2.67 10.88 4.87
CA ALA A 83 1.52 11.57 5.41
C ALA A 83 0.53 11.92 4.28
N PRO A 84 -0.79 11.99 4.54
CA PRO A 84 -1.78 12.36 3.53
C PRO A 84 -1.46 13.69 2.83
N GLU A 85 -0.96 14.68 3.57
CA GLU A 85 -0.58 15.99 3.04
C GLU A 85 0.63 15.95 2.10
N ASP A 86 1.53 14.97 2.25
CA ASP A 86 2.75 14.83 1.44
C ASP A 86 2.54 13.89 0.24
N LEU A 87 1.38 13.21 0.17
CA LEU A 87 1.13 12.13 -0.77
C LEU A 87 1.26 12.57 -2.23
N PHE A 88 0.71 13.74 -2.57
CA PHE A 88 0.76 14.24 -3.95
C PHE A 88 2.19 14.48 -4.41
N ASP A 89 2.99 15.18 -3.60
CA ASP A 89 4.39 15.48 -3.91
C ASP A 89 5.23 14.21 -4.06
N GLU A 90 4.96 13.19 -3.23
CA GLU A 90 5.64 11.90 -3.32
C GLU A 90 5.23 11.09 -4.55
N ILE A 91 3.96 11.17 -4.98
CA ILE A 91 3.53 10.57 -6.24
C ILE A 91 4.24 11.23 -7.41
N MET A 92 4.31 12.58 -7.44
CA MET A 92 4.93 13.32 -8.54
C MET A 92 6.42 12.99 -8.69
N LYS A 93 7.15 12.72 -7.60
CA LYS A 93 8.56 12.28 -7.64
C LYS A 93 8.77 10.90 -8.28
N ILE A 94 7.73 10.07 -8.35
CA ILE A 94 7.81 8.70 -8.88
C ILE A 94 7.42 8.64 -10.36
N ILE A 95 6.46 9.47 -10.77
CA ILE A 95 5.88 9.42 -12.13
C ILE A 95 6.51 10.43 -13.11
N GLN A 96 7.41 11.29 -12.64
CA GLN A 96 8.17 12.26 -13.45
C GLN A 96 9.61 11.82 -13.62
#